data_AF-A0AAU6IPW6-F1
#
_entry.id   AF-A0AAU6IPW6-F1
#
_cell.length_a   1.000
_cell.length_b   1.000
_cell.length_c   1.000
_cell.angle_alpha   90.00
_cell.angle_beta   90.00
_cell.angle_gamma   90.00
#
_symmetry.space_group_name_H-M   'P 1'
#
loop_
_entity.id
_entity.type
_entity.pdbx_description
1 polymer ?
#
loop_
_entity_poly.entity_id
_entity_poly.type
_entity_poly.pdbx_seq_one_letter_code
_entity_poly.pdbx_strand_id
1 'polypeptide(L)'
;MENERCHVTVVGARRKVDLAVPTDAAIAEYTPTLLTLVGEVEIDDTFPPVWSLALAGEPPFAPETSLRECGVVDGVTLYLRDAAVGEFDEPVIVDLEESVEQADEDVTAWGWRLRAYTTLVLSVLSVIGAFVALAWTDAGLSVTGAGAMVTAFSLALLAWHATRQGWSLPLGLRLIMAYAAVPLLAVAAASLPVATQSTASVLTSLSVGAVFGAIASLLAIRHATTLIAAAITGLALLLTVCLTLGDASLVEASAVVAVTVTAVLGGAPKISGHFAVLAGTPGENSETYEDEADVLHLVRRGQRLLIGMNVLGSVVVGASLVVLGSADEVFAVALAGCLGLALVLRAGRLTMAPAVIPIVVAGTVGIVVTLIRAPGNFGAPHWLGAVVLLGASVGALCFGLSRAFHSDATAERVSWIDPLSGFLLVIGVPLAVGVFGVYASFLNSGQTP
;
A
#
# COMPACT_ATOMS: atom_id res chain seq x y z
N MET A 1 -45.92 16.40 55.03
CA MET A 1 -45.45 16.40 53.64
C MET A 1 -44.92 14.99 53.41
N GLU A 2 -45.61 14.21 52.59
CA GLU A 2 -45.16 12.85 52.25
C GLU A 2 -43.82 12.95 51.52
N ASN A 3 -42.80 12.21 51.97
CA ASN A 3 -41.52 12.15 51.27
C ASN A 3 -41.77 11.54 49.89
N GLU A 4 -41.80 12.39 48.87
CA GLU A 4 -41.82 11.97 47.47
C GLU A 4 -40.56 11.14 47.21
N ARG A 5 -40.75 9.96 46.62
CA ARG A 5 -39.67 9.01 46.36
C ARG A 5 -39.47 8.85 44.87
N CYS A 6 -38.21 8.80 44.46
CA CYS A 6 -37.80 8.53 43.10
C CYS A 6 -37.19 7.11 43.06
N HIS A 7 -37.68 6.26 42.17
CA HIS A 7 -37.08 4.96 41.86
C HIS A 7 -35.89 5.18 40.95
N VAL A 8 -34.71 4.91 41.48
CA VAL A 8 -33.45 5.01 40.73
C VAL A 8 -32.73 3.69 40.79
N THR A 9 -31.95 3.47 39.76
CA THR A 9 -31.07 2.33 39.65
C THR A 9 -29.66 2.81 39.96
N VAL A 10 -29.08 2.36 41.08
CA VAL A 10 -27.72 2.74 41.48
C VAL A 10 -26.73 1.64 41.10
N VAL A 11 -25.70 2.00 40.35
CA VAL A 11 -24.61 1.13 39.92
C VAL A 11 -23.34 1.53 40.67
N GLY A 12 -22.74 0.60 41.42
CA GLY A 12 -21.35 0.76 41.90
C GLY A 12 -20.45 -0.33 41.35
N ALA A 13 -19.22 -0.43 41.85
CA ALA A 13 -18.19 -1.29 41.24
C ALA A 13 -18.54 -2.78 41.21
N ARG A 14 -19.27 -3.28 42.22
CA ARG A 14 -19.53 -4.72 42.40
C ARG A 14 -20.96 -5.16 42.10
N ARG A 15 -21.96 -4.27 42.22
CA ARG A 15 -23.37 -4.61 41.99
C ARG A 15 -24.20 -3.40 41.59
N LYS A 16 -25.38 -3.71 41.04
CA LYS A 16 -26.43 -2.79 40.66
C LYS A 16 -27.65 -3.04 41.53
N VAL A 17 -28.26 -1.99 42.07
CA VAL A 17 -29.42 -2.08 42.97
C VAL A 17 -30.47 -1.06 42.55
N ASP A 18 -31.72 -1.51 42.46
CA ASP A 18 -32.87 -0.64 42.23
C ASP A 18 -33.50 -0.29 43.56
N LEU A 19 -33.66 1.01 43.85
CA LEU A 19 -34.23 1.46 45.11
C LEU A 19 -35.01 2.77 44.97
N ALA A 20 -35.91 3.00 45.93
CA ALA A 20 -36.68 4.24 46.04
C ALA A 20 -36.00 5.15 47.06
N VAL A 21 -35.45 6.27 46.59
CA VAL A 21 -34.75 7.28 47.41
C VAL A 21 -35.61 8.52 47.62
N PRO A 22 -35.46 9.25 48.74
CA PRO A 22 -36.16 10.53 48.94
C PRO A 22 -35.68 11.56 47.90
N THR A 23 -36.63 12.20 47.20
CA THR A 23 -36.31 13.13 46.10
C THR A 23 -35.84 14.51 46.58
N ASP A 24 -36.25 14.91 47.78
CA ASP A 24 -35.97 16.21 48.39
C ASP A 24 -34.84 16.18 49.44
N ALA A 25 -34.33 15.00 49.80
CA ALA A 25 -33.21 14.88 50.74
C ALA A 25 -31.88 15.12 50.01
N ALA A 26 -30.89 15.66 50.73
CA ALA A 26 -29.54 15.81 50.21
C ALA A 26 -28.93 14.43 49.92
N ILE A 27 -28.21 14.30 48.81
CA ILE A 27 -27.60 13.03 48.39
C ILE A 27 -26.72 12.44 49.51
N ALA A 28 -25.95 13.29 50.20
CA ALA A 28 -25.09 12.91 51.32
C ALA A 28 -25.80 12.14 52.45
N GLU A 29 -27.08 12.39 52.68
CA GLU A 29 -27.82 11.82 53.82
C GLU A 29 -28.04 10.31 53.65
N TYR A 30 -28.19 9.84 52.41
CA TYR A 30 -28.48 8.43 52.11
C TYR A 30 -27.34 7.70 51.38
N THR A 31 -26.29 8.39 50.92
CA THR A 31 -25.10 7.78 50.33
C THR A 31 -24.43 6.70 51.20
N PRO A 32 -24.27 6.84 52.53
CA PRO A 32 -23.68 5.78 53.37
C PRO A 32 -24.48 4.47 53.34
N THR A 33 -25.80 4.59 53.27
CA THR A 33 -26.71 3.44 53.15
C THR A 33 -26.58 2.82 51.75
N LEU A 34 -26.48 3.64 50.71
CA LEU A 34 -26.24 3.18 49.33
C LEU A 34 -24.91 2.43 49.20
N LEU A 35 -23.83 2.92 49.78
CA LEU A 35 -22.52 2.24 49.78
C LEU A 35 -22.63 0.84 50.40
N THR A 36 -23.34 0.72 51.52
CA THR A 36 -23.60 -0.57 52.18
C THR A 36 -24.46 -1.48 51.31
N LEU A 37 -25.43 -0.93 50.57
CA LEU A 37 -26.31 -1.66 49.65
C LEU A 37 -25.67 -1.99 48.31
N VAL A 38 -24.58 -1.32 47.93
CA VAL A 38 -23.84 -1.53 46.68
C VAL A 38 -22.50 -2.24 46.92
N GLY A 39 -22.09 -2.41 48.18
CA GLY A 39 -21.05 -3.35 48.60
C GLY A 39 -19.65 -2.80 48.40
N GLU A 40 -19.52 -1.48 48.40
CA GLU A 40 -18.25 -0.78 48.45
C GLU A 40 -17.92 -0.47 49.91
N VAL A 41 -17.05 -1.30 50.49
CA VAL A 41 -16.57 -1.18 51.88
C VAL A 41 -15.05 -1.35 51.91
N GLU A 42 -14.35 -0.75 50.95
CA GLU A 42 -12.89 -0.57 51.02
C GLU A 42 -12.64 0.93 51.04
N ILE A 43 -12.58 1.47 52.27
CA ILE A 43 -12.15 2.84 52.53
C ILE A 43 -10.63 2.77 52.60
N ASP A 44 -9.94 3.33 51.61
CA ASP A 44 -8.49 3.55 51.69
C ASP A 44 -8.26 4.68 52.72
N ASP A 45 -7.44 4.41 53.74
CA ASP A 45 -7.18 5.31 54.87
C ASP A 45 -6.39 6.57 54.47
N THR A 46 -5.88 6.64 53.24
CA THR A 46 -4.98 7.72 52.80
C THR A 46 -5.72 9.02 52.45
N PHE A 47 -6.92 8.92 51.84
CA PHE A 47 -7.82 10.04 51.58
C PHE A 47 -9.27 9.56 51.71
N PRO A 48 -10.10 10.13 52.60
CA PRO A 48 -11.48 9.70 52.75
C PRO A 48 -12.28 10.03 51.47
N PRO A 49 -12.80 9.03 50.74
CA PRO A 49 -13.55 9.26 49.51
C PRO A 49 -14.88 9.99 49.80
N VAL A 50 -15.23 10.97 48.96
CA VAL A 50 -16.49 11.72 49.08
C VAL A 50 -17.47 11.16 48.05
N TRP A 51 -18.19 10.10 48.42
CA TRP A 51 -19.11 9.44 47.48
C TRP A 51 -20.32 10.31 47.13
N SER A 52 -20.64 10.33 45.83
CA SER A 52 -21.85 10.96 45.30
C SER A 52 -22.40 10.17 44.10
N LEU A 53 -23.52 10.61 43.55
CA LEU A 53 -24.19 10.02 42.40
C LEU A 53 -23.87 10.82 41.13
N ALA A 54 -23.75 10.15 39.99
CA ALA A 54 -23.50 10.77 38.69
C ALA A 54 -24.35 10.12 37.60
N LEU A 55 -24.66 10.87 36.55
CA LEU A 55 -25.12 10.30 35.29
C LEU A 55 -23.95 9.67 34.52
N ALA A 56 -24.25 8.80 33.56
CA ALA A 56 -23.23 8.10 32.78
C ALA A 56 -22.34 9.10 32.02
N GLY A 57 -21.06 9.18 32.38
CA GLY A 57 -20.10 10.06 31.73
C GLY A 57 -20.14 11.53 32.17
N GLU A 58 -21.03 11.89 33.10
CA GLU A 58 -21.13 13.23 33.66
C GLU A 58 -20.35 13.36 34.98
N PRO A 59 -20.02 14.60 35.40
CA PRO A 59 -19.44 14.84 36.71
C PRO A 59 -20.40 14.42 37.84
N PRO A 60 -19.86 13.99 39.00
CA PRO A 60 -20.69 13.67 40.15
C PRO A 60 -21.47 14.88 40.64
N PHE A 61 -22.72 14.65 41.06
CA PHE A 61 -23.57 15.69 41.65
C PHE A 61 -22.96 16.17 42.97
N ALA A 62 -23.23 17.42 43.34
CA ALA A 62 -22.79 17.94 44.62
C ALA A 62 -23.51 17.20 45.76
N PRO A 63 -22.79 16.72 46.80
CA PRO A 63 -23.38 15.88 47.85
C PRO A 63 -24.48 16.61 48.67
N GLU A 64 -24.43 17.94 48.70
CA GLU A 64 -25.40 18.82 49.36
C GLU A 64 -26.72 18.98 48.57
N THR A 65 -26.74 18.61 47.29
CA THR A 65 -27.91 18.79 46.41
C THR A 65 -28.89 17.63 46.51
N SER A 66 -30.17 17.91 46.23
CA SER A 66 -31.22 16.90 46.12
C SER A 66 -31.37 16.39 44.69
N LEU A 67 -31.92 15.18 44.52
CA LEU A 67 -32.19 14.63 43.18
C LEU A 67 -33.19 15.48 42.38
N ARG A 68 -34.10 16.17 43.07
CA ARG A 68 -35.01 17.14 42.45
C ARG A 68 -34.27 18.31 41.82
N GLU A 69 -33.32 18.88 42.54
CA GLU A 69 -32.52 20.02 42.06
C GLU A 69 -31.61 19.63 40.89
N CYS A 70 -31.10 18.39 40.91
CA CYS A 70 -30.33 17.81 39.81
C CYS A 70 -31.20 17.38 38.61
N GLY A 71 -32.53 17.54 38.69
CA GLY A 71 -33.44 17.20 37.60
C GLY A 71 -33.53 15.70 37.31
N VAL A 72 -33.21 14.84 38.27
CA VAL A 72 -33.23 13.39 38.09
C VAL A 72 -34.66 12.88 38.08
N VAL A 73 -35.03 12.20 36.99
CA VAL A 73 -36.35 11.62 36.76
C VAL A 73 -36.42 10.19 37.26
N ASP A 74 -37.64 9.70 37.46
CA ASP A 74 -37.92 8.32 37.87
C ASP A 74 -37.44 7.32 36.81
N GLY A 75 -36.81 6.22 37.25
CA GLY A 75 -36.26 5.16 36.41
C GLY A 75 -34.85 5.39 35.87
N VAL A 76 -34.18 6.49 36.24
CA VAL A 76 -32.82 6.81 35.77
C VAL A 76 -31.77 5.92 36.44
N THR A 77 -30.76 5.54 35.66
CA THR A 77 -29.57 4.83 36.16
C THR A 77 -28.49 5.83 36.57
N LEU A 78 -28.10 5.77 37.83
CA LEU A 78 -27.06 6.60 38.45
C LEU A 78 -25.86 5.74 38.81
N TYR A 79 -24.67 6.31 38.69
CA TYR A 79 -23.42 5.68 39.03
C TYR A 79 -22.88 6.26 40.32
N LEU A 80 -22.47 5.39 41.23
CA LEU A 80 -21.76 5.79 42.44
C LEU A 80 -20.33 6.16 42.04
N ARG A 81 -19.92 7.39 42.32
CA ARG A 81 -18.60 7.91 42.01
C ARG A 81 -18.05 8.68 43.21
N ASP A 82 -16.74 8.62 43.37
CA ASP A 82 -16.05 9.47 44.33
C ASP A 82 -15.94 10.88 43.74
N ALA A 83 -16.58 11.85 44.39
CA ALA A 83 -16.57 13.26 44.03
C ALA A 83 -15.23 13.94 44.34
N ALA A 84 -14.39 13.35 45.19
CA ALA A 84 -13.05 13.85 45.46
C ALA A 84 -12.03 13.43 44.39
N VAL A 85 -12.37 12.46 43.52
CA VAL A 85 -11.49 12.03 42.43
C VAL A 85 -11.42 13.12 41.36
N GLY A 86 -10.24 13.75 41.24
CA GLY A 86 -9.96 14.81 40.28
C GLY A 86 -10.02 16.24 40.84
N GLU A 87 -10.46 16.43 42.09
CA GLU A 87 -10.45 17.77 42.74
C GLU A 87 -9.02 18.25 43.08
N PHE A 88 -8.09 17.29 43.22
CA PHE A 88 -6.66 17.53 43.43
C PHE A 88 -5.80 17.20 42.21
N ASP A 89 -6.40 17.00 41.02
CA ASP A 89 -5.61 16.97 39.79
C ASP A 89 -5.14 18.39 39.50
N GLU A 90 -3.93 18.71 39.97
CA GLU A 90 -3.17 19.88 39.54
C GLU A 90 -3.22 19.89 38.00
N PRO A 91 -3.56 21.03 37.34
CA PRO A 91 -3.59 21.07 35.89
C PRO A 91 -2.23 20.64 35.36
N VAL A 92 -2.17 19.45 34.76
CA VAL A 92 -0.98 18.98 34.07
C VAL A 92 -0.84 19.85 32.83
N ILE A 93 -0.06 20.92 32.96
CA ILE A 93 0.40 21.73 31.84
C ILE A 93 1.38 20.84 31.07
N VAL A 94 0.84 20.01 30.19
CA VAL A 94 1.63 19.27 29.22
C VAL A 94 2.19 20.31 28.27
N ASP A 95 3.50 20.56 28.34
CA ASP A 95 4.15 21.43 27.38
C ASP A 95 4.05 20.77 26.01
N LEU A 96 3.14 21.29 25.18
CA LEU A 96 2.85 20.74 23.86
C LEU A 96 4.11 20.79 22.99
N GLU A 97 5.02 21.74 23.25
CA GLU A 97 6.26 21.89 22.49
C GLU A 97 7.25 20.76 22.79
N GLU A 98 7.42 20.38 24.07
CA GLU A 98 8.24 19.22 24.49
C GLU A 98 7.62 17.89 24.05
N SER A 99 6.29 17.79 24.08
CA SER A 99 5.55 16.60 23.63
C SER A 99 5.63 16.40 22.11
N VAL A 100 5.65 17.50 21.35
CA VAL A 100 5.84 17.49 19.90
C VAL A 100 7.32 17.22 19.56
N GLU A 101 8.29 17.78 20.29
CA GLU A 101 9.71 17.44 20.09
C GLU A 101 10.00 15.96 20.38
N GLN A 102 9.45 15.38 21.45
CA GLN A 102 9.59 13.96 21.74
C GLN A 102 8.87 13.05 20.74
N ALA A 103 7.71 13.45 20.23
CA ALA A 103 7.00 12.70 19.19
C ALA A 103 7.69 12.80 17.82
N ASP A 104 8.37 13.91 17.52
CA ASP A 104 9.03 14.17 16.24
C ASP A 104 10.47 13.62 16.21
N GLU A 105 11.15 13.47 17.35
CA GLU A 105 12.47 12.82 17.46
C GLU A 105 12.44 11.35 16.98
N ASP A 106 11.36 10.60 17.27
CA ASP A 106 11.22 9.20 16.85
C ASP A 106 10.88 9.04 15.35
N VAL A 107 10.33 10.07 14.71
CA VAL A 107 9.85 10.03 13.32
C VAL A 107 10.85 10.64 12.33
N THR A 108 11.67 11.61 12.76
CA THR A 108 12.53 12.40 11.86
C THR A 108 14.03 12.15 12.00
N ALA A 109 14.50 11.46 13.04
CA ALA A 109 15.92 11.22 13.22
C ALA A 109 16.49 10.34 12.09
N TRP A 110 17.17 10.98 11.12
CA TRP A 110 17.92 10.33 10.04
C TRP A 110 19.12 9.57 10.64
N GLY A 111 18.82 8.43 11.25
CA GLY A 111 19.78 7.64 12.01
C GLY A 111 20.84 6.98 11.13
N TRP A 112 21.95 6.56 11.76
CA TRP A 112 23.01 5.81 11.10
C TRP A 112 22.50 4.52 10.44
N ARG A 113 21.47 3.88 11.01
CA ARG A 113 20.82 2.69 10.44
C ARG A 113 20.07 3.01 9.15
N LEU A 114 19.31 4.11 9.12
CA LEU A 114 18.58 4.53 7.91
C LEU A 114 19.57 4.86 6.78
N ARG A 115 20.70 5.53 7.09
CA ARG A 115 21.81 5.74 6.14
C ARG A 115 22.40 4.43 5.62
N ALA A 116 22.64 3.46 6.49
CA ALA A 116 23.15 2.16 6.09
C ALA A 116 22.13 1.40 5.19
N TYR A 117 20.83 1.51 5.48
CA TYR A 117 19.80 0.87 4.67
C TYR A 117 19.64 1.54 3.31
N THR A 118 19.61 2.88 3.24
CA THR A 118 19.49 3.59 1.96
C THR A 118 20.71 3.36 1.06
N THR A 119 21.92 3.35 1.63
CA THR A 119 23.14 3.01 0.88
C THR A 119 23.15 1.56 0.40
N LEU A 120 22.64 0.60 1.19
CA LEU A 120 22.50 -0.79 0.76
C LEU A 120 21.47 -0.95 -0.37
N VAL A 121 20.31 -0.29 -0.26
CA VAL A 121 19.31 -0.30 -1.34
C VAL A 121 19.90 0.31 -2.61
N LEU A 122 20.58 1.45 -2.49
CA LEU A 122 21.20 2.12 -3.64
C LEU A 122 22.31 1.26 -4.27
N SER A 123 23.11 0.55 -3.46
CA SER A 123 24.16 -0.33 -3.97
C SER A 123 23.59 -1.54 -4.70
N VAL A 124 22.53 -2.17 -4.18
CA VAL A 124 21.83 -3.26 -4.86
C VAL A 124 21.25 -2.80 -6.19
N LEU A 125 20.59 -1.64 -6.22
CA LEU A 125 20.06 -1.06 -7.46
C LEU A 125 21.18 -0.72 -8.45
N SER A 126 22.29 -0.15 -7.97
CA SER A 126 23.46 0.15 -8.80
C SER A 126 24.08 -1.11 -9.42
N VAL A 127 24.15 -2.22 -8.68
CA VAL A 127 24.65 -3.49 -9.19
C VAL A 127 23.74 -4.04 -10.29
N ILE A 128 22.42 -4.00 -10.09
CA ILE A 128 21.46 -4.40 -11.13
C ILE A 128 21.64 -3.54 -12.38
N GLY A 129 21.71 -2.21 -12.22
CA GLY A 129 21.93 -1.28 -13.32
C GLY A 129 23.23 -1.52 -14.07
N ALA A 130 24.31 -1.83 -13.36
CA ALA A 130 25.61 -2.13 -13.97
C ALA A 130 25.56 -3.41 -14.83
N PHE A 131 24.92 -4.49 -14.36
CA PHE A 131 24.78 -5.71 -15.17
C PHE A 131 23.88 -5.52 -16.38
N VAL A 132 22.79 -4.74 -16.25
CA VAL A 132 21.93 -4.40 -17.39
C VAL A 132 22.72 -3.60 -18.43
N ALA A 133 23.47 -2.58 -18.00
CA ALA A 133 24.31 -1.78 -18.91
C ALA A 133 25.41 -2.61 -19.58
N LEU A 134 26.04 -3.53 -18.84
CA LEU A 134 27.04 -4.44 -19.39
C LEU A 134 26.44 -5.44 -20.38
N ALA A 135 25.22 -5.93 -20.15
CA ALA A 135 24.54 -6.81 -21.10
C ALA A 135 24.19 -6.11 -22.42
N TRP A 136 24.12 -4.78 -22.43
CA TRP A 136 23.92 -3.97 -23.64
C TRP A 136 25.21 -3.75 -24.41
N THR A 137 26.35 -3.82 -23.75
CA THR A 137 27.66 -3.79 -24.42
C THR A 137 28.02 -5.24 -24.74
N ASP A 138 27.90 -5.67 -26.00
CA ASP A 138 28.21 -7.05 -26.46
C ASP A 138 29.60 -7.60 -26.03
N ALA A 139 30.44 -6.76 -25.43
CA ALA A 139 31.68 -7.12 -24.77
C ALA A 139 31.49 -8.10 -23.60
N GLY A 140 31.73 -9.39 -23.88
CA GLY A 140 31.89 -10.42 -22.84
C GLY A 140 30.59 -10.91 -22.24
N LEU A 141 29.53 -11.07 -23.06
CA LEU A 141 28.21 -11.57 -22.65
C LEU A 141 28.30 -12.78 -21.68
N SER A 142 29.11 -13.79 -21.99
CA SER A 142 29.29 -14.96 -21.10
C SER A 142 29.83 -14.62 -19.70
N VAL A 143 30.73 -13.64 -19.60
CA VAL A 143 31.31 -13.19 -18.32
C VAL A 143 30.29 -12.36 -17.55
N THR A 144 29.56 -11.48 -18.24
CA THR A 144 28.47 -10.69 -17.63
C THR A 144 27.37 -11.59 -17.08
N GLY A 145 27.02 -12.65 -17.80
CA GLY A 145 26.05 -13.66 -17.39
C GLY A 145 26.45 -14.44 -16.16
N ALA A 146 27.68 -14.97 -16.17
CA ALA A 146 28.23 -15.70 -15.02
C ALA A 146 28.29 -14.79 -13.78
N GLY A 147 28.73 -13.53 -13.95
CA GLY A 147 28.77 -12.54 -12.88
C GLY A 147 27.36 -12.22 -12.32
N ALA A 148 26.37 -12.03 -13.19
CA ALA A 148 24.99 -11.78 -12.80
C ALA A 148 24.40 -13.00 -12.05
N MET A 149 24.71 -14.22 -12.49
CA MET A 149 24.26 -15.45 -11.84
C MET A 149 24.85 -15.60 -10.43
N VAL A 150 26.17 -15.43 -10.29
CA VAL A 150 26.86 -15.53 -8.98
C VAL A 150 26.35 -14.47 -8.00
N THR A 151 26.18 -13.24 -8.46
CA THR A 151 25.67 -12.14 -7.62
C THR A 151 24.21 -12.38 -7.21
N ALA A 152 23.35 -12.86 -8.12
CA ALA A 152 21.98 -13.23 -7.79
C ALA A 152 21.90 -14.29 -6.70
N PHE A 153 22.62 -15.40 -6.86
CA PHE A 153 22.62 -16.48 -5.86
C PHE A 153 23.24 -16.04 -4.54
N SER A 154 24.28 -15.22 -4.57
CA SER A 154 24.92 -14.69 -3.36
C SER A 154 23.95 -13.78 -2.57
N LEU A 155 23.22 -12.89 -3.24
CA LEU A 155 22.20 -12.05 -2.59
C LEU A 155 21.03 -12.86 -2.05
N ALA A 156 20.54 -13.86 -2.79
CA ALA A 156 19.49 -14.76 -2.34
C ALA A 156 19.93 -15.60 -1.13
N LEU A 157 21.15 -16.14 -1.15
CA LEU A 157 21.73 -16.90 -0.03
C LEU A 157 21.95 -16.02 1.19
N LEU A 158 22.43 -14.78 1.02
CA LEU A 158 22.56 -13.81 2.12
C LEU A 158 21.19 -13.48 2.72
N ALA A 159 20.16 -13.27 1.90
CA ALA A 159 18.80 -13.02 2.38
C ALA A 159 18.23 -14.23 3.15
N TRP A 160 18.47 -15.44 2.65
CA TRP A 160 18.09 -16.69 3.31
C TRP A 160 18.82 -16.89 4.63
N HIS A 161 20.14 -16.69 4.65
CA HIS A 161 20.98 -16.85 5.83
C HIS A 161 20.64 -15.81 6.90
N ALA A 162 20.47 -14.54 6.52
CA ALA A 162 20.01 -13.48 7.42
C ALA A 162 18.64 -13.78 8.03
N THR A 163 17.77 -14.49 7.27
CA THR A 163 16.46 -14.92 7.76
C THR A 163 16.55 -16.09 8.74
N ARG A 164 17.37 -17.10 8.45
CA ARG A 164 17.56 -18.24 9.35
C ARG A 164 18.30 -17.89 10.65
N GLN A 165 19.29 -17.00 10.57
CA GLN A 165 20.11 -16.61 11.74
C GLN A 165 19.47 -15.49 12.58
N GLY A 166 18.29 -14.99 12.20
CA GLY A 166 17.60 -13.97 12.98
C GLY A 166 18.35 -12.64 13.08
N TRP A 167 19.14 -12.26 12.06
CA TRP A 167 19.90 -11.00 12.09
C TRP A 167 18.97 -9.79 12.29
N SER A 168 19.42 -8.71 12.92
CA SER A 168 18.59 -7.50 13.18
C SER A 168 18.22 -6.69 11.92
N LEU A 169 18.36 -7.27 10.73
CA LEU A 169 17.97 -6.67 9.46
C LEU A 169 16.44 -6.62 9.31
N PRO A 170 15.87 -5.46 8.94
CA PRO A 170 14.45 -5.34 8.70
C PRO A 170 14.02 -6.21 7.51
N LEU A 171 12.80 -6.74 7.60
CA LEU A 171 12.23 -7.64 6.58
C LEU A 171 12.28 -7.03 5.17
N GLY A 172 12.01 -5.73 5.03
CA GLY A 172 12.04 -5.04 3.75
C GLY A 172 13.38 -5.13 3.03
N LEU A 173 14.49 -5.01 3.77
CA LEU A 173 15.83 -5.09 3.17
C LEU A 173 16.16 -6.50 2.70
N ARG A 174 15.78 -7.52 3.48
CA ARG A 174 15.94 -8.92 3.10
C ARG A 174 15.12 -9.25 1.85
N LEU A 175 13.90 -8.72 1.76
CA LEU A 175 13.06 -8.86 0.57
C LEU A 175 13.69 -8.17 -0.65
N ILE A 176 14.25 -6.96 -0.51
CA ILE A 176 14.95 -6.28 -1.62
C ILE A 176 16.13 -7.12 -2.12
N MET A 177 16.94 -7.67 -1.20
CA MET A 177 18.04 -8.57 -1.57
C MET A 177 17.55 -9.83 -2.27
N ALA A 178 16.44 -10.42 -1.82
CA ALA A 178 15.83 -11.57 -2.47
C ALA A 178 15.28 -11.22 -3.87
N TYR A 179 14.64 -10.06 -4.03
CA TYR A 179 14.09 -9.60 -5.31
C TYR A 179 15.16 -9.23 -6.32
N ALA A 180 16.35 -8.80 -5.88
CA ALA A 180 17.46 -8.52 -6.78
C ALA A 180 17.87 -9.75 -7.61
N ALA A 181 17.59 -10.97 -7.14
CA ALA A 181 17.82 -12.19 -7.90
C ALA A 181 16.98 -12.27 -9.19
N VAL A 182 15.80 -11.64 -9.25
CA VAL A 182 14.91 -11.65 -10.42
C VAL A 182 15.55 -10.98 -11.64
N PRO A 183 15.90 -9.68 -11.61
CA PRO A 183 16.52 -9.03 -12.77
C PRO A 183 17.93 -9.57 -13.06
N LEU A 184 18.70 -9.97 -12.03
CA LEU A 184 20.05 -10.51 -12.25
C LEU A 184 20.03 -11.87 -12.96
N LEU A 185 19.11 -12.77 -12.60
CA LEU A 185 18.98 -14.05 -13.31
C LEU A 185 18.32 -13.90 -14.67
N ALA A 186 17.45 -12.90 -14.86
CA ALA A 186 16.95 -12.54 -16.19
C ALA A 186 18.10 -12.10 -17.12
N VAL A 187 18.99 -11.21 -16.64
CA VAL A 187 20.19 -10.79 -17.38
C VAL A 187 21.13 -11.98 -17.64
N ALA A 188 21.34 -12.84 -16.64
CA ALA A 188 22.16 -14.03 -16.80
C ALA A 188 21.61 -14.97 -17.88
N ALA A 189 20.30 -15.19 -17.91
CA ALA A 189 19.67 -16.04 -18.93
C ALA A 189 19.73 -15.40 -20.33
N ALA A 190 19.52 -14.08 -20.44
CA ALA A 190 19.59 -13.35 -21.71
C ALA A 190 21.01 -13.36 -22.31
N SER A 191 22.05 -13.46 -21.48
CA SER A 191 23.45 -13.51 -21.92
C SER A 191 23.93 -14.88 -22.41
N LEU A 192 23.09 -15.92 -22.38
CA LEU A 192 23.44 -17.25 -22.89
C LEU A 192 23.64 -17.22 -24.42
N PRO A 193 24.64 -17.92 -24.98
CA PRO A 193 24.89 -17.95 -26.43
C PRO A 193 23.72 -18.46 -27.28
N VAL A 194 22.83 -19.27 -26.69
CA VAL A 194 21.61 -19.74 -27.34
C VAL A 194 20.52 -18.66 -27.36
N ALA A 195 20.53 -17.76 -26.37
CA ALA A 195 19.55 -16.69 -26.26
C ALA A 195 19.74 -15.61 -27.33
N THR A 196 20.98 -15.34 -27.74
CA THR A 196 21.31 -14.22 -28.65
C THR A 196 21.03 -14.50 -30.14
N GLN A 197 20.52 -15.68 -30.49
CA GLN A 197 20.30 -16.08 -31.88
C GLN A 197 19.06 -15.42 -32.51
N SER A 198 18.04 -15.12 -31.70
CA SER A 198 16.78 -14.50 -32.15
C SER A 198 16.19 -13.63 -31.05
N THR A 199 15.37 -12.64 -31.42
CA THR A 199 14.63 -11.81 -30.46
C THR A 199 13.69 -12.65 -29.58
N ALA A 200 13.06 -13.68 -30.15
CA ALA A 200 12.21 -14.63 -29.43
C ALA A 200 13.00 -15.46 -28.39
N SER A 201 14.23 -15.89 -28.72
CA SER A 201 15.10 -16.60 -27.77
C SER A 201 15.62 -15.69 -26.65
N VAL A 202 15.88 -14.41 -26.93
CA VAL A 202 16.21 -13.44 -25.87
C VAL A 202 15.01 -13.23 -24.94
N LEU A 203 13.80 -13.10 -25.49
CA LEU A 203 12.61 -12.85 -24.68
C LEU A 203 12.27 -14.03 -23.77
N THR A 204 12.29 -15.24 -24.33
CA THR A 204 12.02 -16.48 -23.58
C THR A 204 13.08 -16.73 -22.53
N SER A 205 14.37 -16.54 -22.85
CA SER A 205 15.43 -16.68 -21.85
C SER A 205 15.31 -15.64 -20.73
N LEU A 206 15.00 -14.37 -21.04
CA LEU A 206 14.76 -13.33 -20.05
C LEU A 206 13.61 -13.72 -19.10
N SER A 207 12.48 -14.17 -19.65
CA SER A 207 11.32 -14.61 -18.87
C SER A 207 11.63 -15.84 -18.01
N VAL A 208 12.35 -16.82 -18.56
CA VAL A 208 12.79 -18.02 -17.84
C VAL A 208 13.71 -17.63 -16.68
N GLY A 209 14.71 -16.78 -16.93
CA GLY A 209 15.61 -16.26 -15.91
C GLY A 209 14.89 -15.50 -14.80
N ALA A 210 13.90 -14.66 -15.16
CA ALA A 210 13.06 -13.96 -14.19
C ALA A 210 12.25 -14.92 -13.31
N VAL A 211 11.69 -15.99 -13.88
CA VAL A 211 10.97 -17.03 -13.12
C VAL A 211 11.91 -17.78 -12.18
N PHE A 212 13.11 -18.16 -12.65
CA PHE A 212 14.12 -18.79 -11.78
C PHE A 212 14.53 -17.86 -10.64
N GLY A 213 14.72 -16.56 -10.90
CA GLY A 213 15.00 -15.60 -9.85
C GLY A 213 13.84 -15.39 -8.88
N ALA A 214 12.59 -15.45 -9.35
CA ALA A 214 11.44 -15.37 -8.48
C ALA A 214 11.31 -16.61 -7.59
N ILE A 215 11.55 -17.81 -8.12
CA ILE A 215 11.60 -19.06 -7.34
C ILE A 215 12.75 -19.01 -6.32
N ALA A 216 13.93 -18.52 -6.71
CA ALA A 216 15.05 -18.33 -5.79
C ALA A 216 14.70 -17.36 -4.65
N SER A 217 14.00 -16.25 -4.96
CA SER A 217 13.52 -15.31 -3.96
C SER A 217 12.51 -15.93 -2.99
N LEU A 218 11.60 -16.77 -3.52
CA LEU A 218 10.59 -17.49 -2.74
C LEU A 218 11.21 -18.54 -1.81
N LEU A 219 12.26 -19.23 -2.29
CA LEU A 219 13.03 -20.19 -1.50
C LEU A 219 13.87 -19.49 -0.43
N ALA A 220 14.41 -18.31 -0.72
CA ALA A 220 15.17 -17.52 0.24
C ALA A 220 14.26 -17.02 1.37
N ILE A 221 13.08 -16.49 1.04
CA ILE A 221 12.11 -15.98 1.99
C ILE A 221 10.71 -16.38 1.54
N ARG A 222 10.09 -17.31 2.27
CA ARG A 222 8.66 -17.65 2.10
C ARG A 222 7.81 -16.51 2.64
N HIS A 223 7.47 -15.58 1.78
CA HIS A 223 6.63 -14.42 2.10
C HIS A 223 5.56 -14.25 1.02
N ALA A 224 4.45 -13.61 1.39
CA ALA A 224 3.31 -13.47 0.49
C ALA A 224 3.65 -12.64 -0.77
N THR A 225 4.56 -11.67 -0.61
CA THR A 225 5.04 -10.84 -1.73
C THR A 225 5.97 -11.60 -2.69
N THR A 226 6.82 -12.51 -2.20
CA THR A 226 7.69 -13.32 -3.07
C THR A 226 6.88 -14.33 -3.87
N LEU A 227 5.76 -14.81 -3.31
CA LEU A 227 4.77 -15.62 -4.04
C LEU A 227 4.10 -14.81 -5.15
N ILE A 228 3.68 -13.57 -4.87
CA ILE A 228 3.13 -12.67 -5.91
C ILE A 228 4.16 -12.43 -7.02
N ALA A 229 5.42 -12.18 -6.68
CA ALA A 229 6.47 -12.00 -7.68
C ALA A 229 6.58 -13.22 -8.58
N ALA A 230 6.62 -14.43 -8.00
CA ALA A 230 6.63 -15.68 -8.76
C ALA A 230 5.40 -15.84 -9.66
N ALA A 231 4.21 -15.48 -9.18
CA ALA A 231 2.98 -15.52 -9.97
C ALA A 231 3.00 -14.53 -11.14
N ILE A 232 3.45 -13.28 -10.92
CA ILE A 232 3.57 -12.26 -11.98
C ILE A 232 4.60 -12.68 -13.02
N THR A 233 5.79 -13.13 -12.61
CA THR A 233 6.82 -13.60 -13.55
C THR A 233 6.39 -14.86 -14.28
N GLY A 234 5.65 -15.76 -13.63
CA GLY A 234 5.10 -16.97 -14.26
C GLY A 234 4.05 -16.64 -15.32
N LEU A 235 3.15 -15.70 -15.03
CA LEU A 235 2.18 -15.19 -16.00
C LEU A 235 2.89 -14.52 -17.18
N ALA A 236 3.89 -13.69 -16.92
CA ALA A 236 4.69 -13.05 -17.96
C ALA A 236 5.39 -14.09 -18.84
N LEU A 237 5.98 -15.14 -18.26
CA LEU A 237 6.57 -16.24 -19.00
C LEU A 237 5.55 -16.91 -19.91
N LEU A 238 4.37 -17.27 -19.38
CA LEU A 238 3.30 -17.92 -20.15
C LEU A 238 2.88 -17.06 -21.36
N LEU A 239 2.68 -15.75 -21.14
CA LEU A 239 2.38 -14.81 -22.23
C LEU A 239 3.51 -14.76 -23.25
N THR A 240 4.77 -14.65 -22.82
CA THR A 240 5.90 -14.62 -23.75
C THR A 240 6.02 -15.91 -24.56
N VAL A 241 5.79 -17.08 -23.97
CA VAL A 241 5.82 -18.36 -24.69
C VAL A 241 4.71 -18.41 -25.74
N CYS A 242 3.48 -18.04 -25.39
CA CYS A 242 2.37 -17.98 -26.34
C CYS A 242 2.66 -17.04 -27.51
N LEU A 243 3.31 -15.90 -27.25
CA LEU A 243 3.65 -14.91 -28.27
C LEU A 243 4.84 -15.35 -29.12
N THR A 244 5.83 -16.03 -28.55
CA THR A 244 6.93 -16.62 -29.34
C THR A 244 6.48 -17.73 -30.27
N LEU A 245 5.40 -18.45 -29.94
CA LEU A 245 4.78 -19.41 -30.86
C LEU A 245 4.10 -18.73 -32.06
N GLY A 246 3.79 -17.44 -31.95
CA GLY A 246 3.22 -16.63 -33.02
C GLY A 246 4.23 -15.71 -33.72
N ASP A 247 5.54 -15.95 -33.54
CA ASP A 247 6.63 -15.12 -34.09
C ASP A 247 6.55 -13.62 -33.74
N ALA A 248 5.98 -13.31 -32.57
CA ALA A 248 5.76 -11.93 -32.16
C ALA A 248 7.06 -11.18 -31.81
N SER A 249 7.07 -9.87 -32.09
CA SER A 249 8.21 -9.00 -31.82
C SER A 249 8.34 -8.62 -30.33
N LEU A 250 9.50 -8.07 -29.95
CA LEU A 250 9.74 -7.52 -28.60
C LEU A 250 8.71 -6.45 -28.21
N VAL A 251 8.32 -5.61 -29.18
CA VAL A 251 7.37 -4.50 -28.99
C VAL A 251 5.95 -5.05 -28.78
N GLU A 252 5.56 -6.04 -29.57
CA GLU A 252 4.27 -6.72 -29.43
C GLU A 252 4.15 -7.45 -28.09
N ALA A 253 5.19 -8.16 -27.67
CA ALA A 253 5.20 -8.87 -26.40
C ALA A 253 5.13 -7.94 -25.19
N SER A 254 5.88 -6.84 -25.23
CA SER A 254 5.83 -5.82 -24.19
C SER A 254 4.46 -5.11 -24.14
N ALA A 255 3.77 -4.95 -25.28
CA ALA A 255 2.42 -4.38 -25.31
C ALA A 255 1.40 -5.29 -24.59
N VAL A 256 1.43 -6.59 -24.88
CA VAL A 256 0.54 -7.57 -24.23
C VAL A 256 0.82 -7.66 -22.74
N VAL A 257 2.10 -7.71 -22.33
CA VAL A 257 2.49 -7.76 -20.91
C VAL A 257 2.04 -6.47 -20.20
N ALA A 258 2.29 -5.30 -20.78
CA ALA A 258 1.89 -4.02 -20.19
C ALA A 258 0.37 -3.93 -19.99
N VAL A 259 -0.42 -4.27 -21.01
CA VAL A 259 -1.90 -4.25 -20.93
C VAL A 259 -2.39 -5.27 -19.89
N THR A 260 -1.86 -6.49 -19.92
CA THR A 260 -2.30 -7.56 -19.02
C THR A 260 -1.96 -7.24 -17.56
N VAL A 261 -0.73 -6.82 -17.28
CA VAL A 261 -0.32 -6.48 -15.90
C VAL A 261 -1.07 -5.24 -15.42
N THR A 262 -1.29 -4.24 -16.27
CA THR A 262 -2.08 -3.05 -15.88
C THR A 262 -3.54 -3.41 -15.60
N ALA A 263 -4.13 -4.34 -16.36
CA ALA A 263 -5.47 -4.86 -16.11
C ALA A 263 -5.55 -5.67 -14.82
N VAL A 264 -4.57 -6.54 -14.55
CA VAL A 264 -4.45 -7.30 -13.28
C VAL A 264 -4.33 -6.35 -12.10
N LEU A 265 -3.47 -5.33 -12.23
CA LEU A 265 -3.40 -4.26 -11.26
C LEU A 265 -4.80 -3.64 -11.09
N GLY A 266 -5.53 -3.32 -12.16
CA GLY A 266 -6.86 -2.69 -12.08
C GLY A 266 -7.88 -3.53 -11.30
N GLY A 267 -7.79 -4.86 -11.43
CA GLY A 267 -8.59 -5.82 -10.68
C GLY A 267 -8.07 -6.16 -9.28
N ALA A 268 -6.88 -5.69 -8.90
CA ALA A 268 -6.19 -6.07 -7.67
C ALA A 268 -7.04 -5.99 -6.38
N PRO A 269 -7.84 -4.91 -6.14
CA PRO A 269 -8.67 -4.84 -4.94
C PRO A 269 -9.74 -5.94 -4.90
N LYS A 270 -10.35 -6.27 -6.04
CA LYS A 270 -11.36 -7.34 -6.16
C LYS A 270 -10.74 -8.72 -5.90
N ILE A 271 -9.54 -8.96 -6.47
CA ILE A 271 -8.79 -10.20 -6.29
C ILE A 271 -8.39 -10.37 -4.82
N SER A 272 -7.91 -9.31 -4.17
CA SER A 272 -7.56 -9.32 -2.74
C SER A 272 -8.77 -9.60 -1.84
N GLY A 273 -9.95 -9.05 -2.18
CA GLY A 273 -11.19 -9.36 -1.47
C GLY A 273 -11.59 -10.82 -1.58
N HIS A 274 -11.44 -11.43 -2.77
CA HIS A 274 -11.73 -12.85 -2.97
C HIS A 274 -10.77 -13.76 -2.21
N PHE A 275 -9.47 -13.44 -2.18
CA PHE A 275 -8.50 -14.18 -1.37
C PHE A 275 -8.71 -14.03 0.13
N ALA A 276 -9.19 -12.88 0.60
CA ALA A 276 -9.56 -12.70 2.01
C ALA A 276 -10.75 -13.60 2.39
N VAL A 277 -11.74 -13.75 1.49
CA VAL A 277 -12.88 -14.64 1.68
C VAL A 277 -12.49 -16.13 1.62
N LEU A 278 -11.67 -16.54 0.65
CA LEU A 278 -11.19 -17.93 0.54
C LEU A 278 -10.24 -18.33 1.68
N ALA A 279 -9.44 -17.39 2.20
CA ALA A 279 -8.62 -17.62 3.37
C ALA A 279 -9.44 -17.70 4.67
N GLY A 280 -10.71 -17.32 4.62
CA GLY A 280 -11.67 -17.38 5.72
C GLY A 280 -12.51 -18.65 5.77
N THR A 281 -12.19 -19.71 5.02
CA THR A 281 -12.84 -21.03 5.21
C THR A 281 -12.12 -21.81 6.31
N PRO A 282 -12.71 -21.98 7.51
CA PRO A 282 -12.08 -22.72 8.59
C PRO A 282 -12.12 -24.22 8.28
N GLY A 283 -11.12 -24.93 8.78
CA GLY A 283 -11.24 -26.36 9.01
C GLY A 283 -12.45 -26.63 9.92
N GLU A 284 -13.02 -27.82 9.75
CA GLU A 284 -14.30 -28.30 10.27
C GLU A 284 -14.53 -28.24 11.81
N ASN A 285 -13.65 -27.61 12.59
CA ASN A 285 -13.67 -27.64 14.05
C ASN A 285 -13.23 -26.32 14.74
N SER A 286 -13.80 -25.16 14.41
CA SER A 286 -13.60 -23.97 15.25
C SER A 286 -14.88 -23.15 15.38
N GLU A 287 -15.43 -23.20 16.59
CA GLU A 287 -16.46 -22.31 17.10
C GLU A 287 -16.01 -20.85 16.93
N THR A 288 -16.90 -20.04 16.35
CA THR A 288 -17.04 -18.60 16.57
C THR A 288 -15.84 -17.69 16.24
N TYR A 289 -15.88 -17.03 15.08
CA TYR A 289 -15.12 -15.79 14.86
C TYR A 289 -15.75 -14.66 15.70
N GLU A 290 -15.25 -14.47 16.92
CA GLU A 290 -15.67 -13.38 17.82
C GLU A 290 -14.59 -12.33 18.06
N ASP A 291 -13.35 -12.53 17.57
CA ASP A 291 -12.22 -11.65 17.92
C ASP A 291 -11.87 -10.65 16.80
N GLU A 292 -12.00 -9.35 17.10
CA GLU A 292 -11.66 -8.20 16.24
C GLU A 292 -10.19 -8.24 15.79
N ALA A 293 -9.32 -8.85 16.61
CA ALA A 293 -7.89 -9.01 16.33
C ALA A 293 -7.60 -9.85 15.08
N ASP A 294 -8.40 -10.89 14.81
CA ASP A 294 -8.22 -11.78 13.66
C ASP A 294 -8.62 -11.10 12.35
N VAL A 295 -9.72 -10.32 12.39
CA VAL A 295 -10.16 -9.50 11.25
C VAL A 295 -9.10 -8.46 10.91
N LEU A 296 -8.55 -7.78 11.92
CA LEU A 296 -7.49 -6.79 11.73
C LEU A 296 -6.22 -7.42 11.12
N HIS A 297 -5.86 -8.64 11.55
CA HIS A 297 -4.71 -9.36 11.00
C HIS A 297 -4.91 -9.73 9.51
N LEU A 298 -6.10 -10.20 9.14
CA LEU A 298 -6.47 -10.50 7.74
C LEU A 298 -6.44 -9.25 6.86
N VAL A 299 -6.97 -8.12 7.35
CA VAL A 299 -6.95 -6.83 6.63
C VAL A 299 -5.52 -6.36 6.40
N ARG A 300 -4.68 -6.37 7.44
CA ARG A 300 -3.25 -5.99 7.34
C ARG A 300 -2.47 -6.89 6.38
N ARG A 301 -2.84 -8.17 6.27
CA ARG A 301 -2.24 -9.11 5.30
C ARG A 301 -2.69 -8.80 3.88
N GLY A 302 -3.98 -8.57 3.67
CA GLY A 302 -4.54 -8.15 2.38
C GLY A 302 -3.94 -6.84 1.87
N GLN A 303 -3.80 -5.85 2.77
CA GLN A 303 -3.17 -4.57 2.43
C GLN A 303 -1.70 -4.73 2.03
N ARG A 304 -0.93 -5.57 2.74
CA ARG A 304 0.47 -5.86 2.37
C ARG A 304 0.59 -6.58 1.03
N LEU A 305 -0.31 -7.52 0.74
CA LEU A 305 -0.40 -8.18 -0.56
C LEU A 305 -0.70 -7.18 -1.68
N LEU A 306 -1.66 -6.28 -1.44
CA LEU A 306 -2.04 -5.24 -2.40
C LEU A 306 -0.87 -4.29 -2.67
N ILE A 307 -0.15 -3.83 -1.64
CA ILE A 307 1.04 -2.98 -1.80
C ILE A 307 2.11 -3.72 -2.62
N GLY A 308 2.42 -4.97 -2.26
CA GLY A 308 3.43 -5.77 -2.97
C GLY A 308 3.11 -5.99 -4.45
N MET A 309 1.85 -6.31 -4.76
CA MET A 309 1.39 -6.47 -6.14
C MET A 309 1.46 -5.16 -6.94
N ASN A 310 1.08 -4.02 -6.34
CA ASN A 310 1.19 -2.72 -7.00
C ASN A 310 2.65 -2.33 -7.26
N VAL A 311 3.55 -2.53 -6.28
CA VAL A 311 4.99 -2.26 -6.43
C VAL A 311 5.57 -3.11 -7.56
N LEU A 312 5.41 -4.44 -7.50
CA LEU A 312 5.98 -5.36 -8.49
C LEU A 312 5.39 -5.14 -9.88
N GLY A 313 4.06 -5.00 -9.97
CA GLY A 313 3.38 -4.71 -11.23
C GLY A 313 3.82 -3.37 -11.84
N SER A 314 4.04 -2.33 -11.02
CA SER A 314 4.52 -1.05 -11.53
C SER A 314 5.93 -1.12 -12.12
N VAL A 315 6.83 -1.93 -11.55
CA VAL A 315 8.18 -2.15 -12.10
C VAL A 315 8.09 -2.86 -13.45
N VAL A 316 7.28 -3.91 -13.56
CA VAL A 316 7.08 -4.66 -14.81
C VAL A 316 6.49 -3.76 -15.89
N VAL A 317 5.39 -3.05 -15.58
CA VAL A 317 4.75 -2.13 -16.53
C VAL A 317 5.70 -0.99 -16.91
N GLY A 318 6.41 -0.40 -15.95
CA GLY A 318 7.39 0.66 -16.21
C GLY A 318 8.47 0.21 -17.21
N ALA A 319 9.02 -1.00 -17.04
CA ALA A 319 9.98 -1.57 -17.98
C ALA A 319 9.35 -1.77 -19.38
N SER A 320 8.12 -2.28 -19.47
CA SER A 320 7.41 -2.42 -20.74
C SER A 320 7.13 -1.06 -21.42
N LEU A 321 6.78 -0.03 -20.66
CA LEU A 321 6.53 1.31 -21.19
C LEU A 321 7.78 1.95 -21.79
N VAL A 322 8.95 1.71 -21.20
CA VAL A 322 10.24 2.16 -21.76
C VAL A 322 10.49 1.49 -23.12
N VAL A 323 10.25 0.18 -23.21
CA VAL A 323 10.40 -0.57 -24.48
C VAL A 323 9.42 -0.03 -25.54
N LEU A 324 8.13 0.10 -25.22
CA LEU A 324 7.12 0.62 -26.15
C LEU A 324 7.41 2.04 -26.60
N GLY A 325 7.79 2.91 -25.67
CA GLY A 325 8.08 4.31 -25.97
C GLY A 325 9.38 4.48 -26.77
N SER A 326 10.27 3.50 -26.77
CA SER A 326 11.48 3.48 -27.59
C SER A 326 11.28 2.95 -29.01
N ALA A 327 10.11 2.37 -29.32
CA ALA A 327 9.78 1.87 -30.65
C ALA A 327 9.41 3.01 -31.62
N ASP A 328 9.72 2.83 -32.90
CA ASP A 328 9.43 3.80 -33.97
C ASP A 328 7.95 3.76 -34.43
N GLU A 329 7.14 2.87 -33.86
CA GLU A 329 5.73 2.71 -34.22
C GLU A 329 4.83 3.68 -33.47
N VAL A 330 3.94 4.36 -34.22
CA VAL A 330 2.97 5.32 -33.66
C VAL A 330 2.05 4.67 -32.62
N PHE A 331 1.59 3.44 -32.88
CA PHE A 331 0.70 2.71 -31.96
C PHE A 331 1.40 2.34 -30.66
N ALA A 332 2.68 1.98 -30.69
CA ALA A 332 3.46 1.64 -29.50
C ALA A 332 3.66 2.86 -28.60
N VAL A 333 4.03 4.01 -29.17
CA VAL A 333 4.18 5.27 -28.42
C VAL A 333 2.85 5.76 -27.86
N ALA A 334 1.76 5.66 -28.65
CA ALA A 334 0.42 6.02 -28.19
C ALA A 334 -0.05 5.13 -27.03
N LEU A 335 0.18 3.81 -27.12
CA LEU A 335 -0.14 2.85 -26.07
C LEU A 335 0.65 3.15 -24.78
N ALA A 336 1.95 3.44 -24.90
CA ALA A 336 2.76 3.80 -23.74
C ALA A 336 2.28 5.10 -23.06
N GLY A 337 1.87 6.10 -23.84
CA GLY A 337 1.35 7.35 -23.31
C GLY A 337 0.01 7.15 -22.59
N CYS A 338 -0.87 6.35 -23.20
CA CYS A 338 -2.18 5.99 -22.66
C CYS A 338 -2.06 5.24 -21.33
N LEU A 339 -1.22 4.19 -21.28
CA LEU A 339 -1.00 3.40 -20.06
C LEU A 339 -0.24 4.19 -18.98
N GLY A 340 0.75 5.01 -19.37
CA GLY A 340 1.46 5.89 -18.45
C GLY A 340 0.52 6.88 -17.77
N LEU A 341 -0.37 7.51 -18.54
CA LEU A 341 -1.41 8.38 -18.01
C LEU A 341 -2.41 7.63 -17.13
N ALA A 342 -2.84 6.43 -17.53
CA ALA A 342 -3.74 5.59 -16.74
C ALA A 342 -3.14 5.25 -15.36
N LEU A 343 -1.83 4.97 -15.27
CA LEU A 343 -1.12 4.73 -14.01
C LEU A 343 -1.10 5.98 -13.12
N VAL A 344 -0.80 7.16 -13.68
CA VAL A 344 -0.79 8.42 -12.91
C VAL A 344 -2.19 8.76 -12.38
N LEU A 345 -3.24 8.63 -13.19
CA LEU A 345 -4.62 8.88 -12.73
C LEU A 345 -5.05 7.90 -11.64
N ARG A 346 -4.55 6.67 -11.72
CA ARG A 346 -4.80 5.62 -10.75
C ARG A 346 -4.06 5.83 -9.43
N ALA A 347 -2.88 6.45 -9.44
CA ALA A 347 -2.14 6.75 -8.22
C ALA A 347 -2.99 7.54 -7.21
N GLY A 348 -3.87 8.42 -7.70
CA GLY A 348 -4.83 9.15 -6.87
C GLY A 348 -5.93 8.31 -6.19
N ARG A 349 -6.04 7.01 -6.49
CA ARG A 349 -6.94 6.07 -5.78
C ARG A 349 -6.26 5.37 -4.60
N LEU A 350 -4.93 5.39 -4.54
CA LEU A 350 -4.19 4.69 -3.52
C LEU A 350 -4.01 5.62 -2.33
N THR A 351 -4.55 5.24 -1.18
CA THR A 351 -4.38 5.98 0.08
C THR A 351 -3.01 5.74 0.72
N MET A 352 -2.31 4.69 0.28
CA MET A 352 -1.04 4.25 0.87
C MET A 352 0.15 4.75 0.05
N ALA A 353 0.91 5.69 0.62
CA ALA A 353 2.15 6.22 0.05
C ALA A 353 3.11 5.17 -0.55
N PRO A 354 3.40 4.02 0.09
CA PRO A 354 4.33 3.03 -0.46
C PRO A 354 3.83 2.33 -1.74
N ALA A 355 2.52 2.36 -2.02
CA ALA A 355 1.96 1.85 -3.27
C ALA A 355 1.85 2.94 -4.34
N VAL A 356 1.69 4.21 -3.94
CA VAL A 356 1.57 5.37 -4.82
C VAL A 356 2.89 5.65 -5.54
N ILE A 357 3.99 5.76 -4.79
CA ILE A 357 5.29 6.21 -5.33
C ILE A 357 5.73 5.38 -6.54
N PRO A 358 5.75 4.03 -6.50
CA PRO A 358 6.19 3.21 -7.64
C PRO A 358 5.29 3.35 -8.87
N ILE A 359 3.98 3.47 -8.67
CA ILE A 359 3.01 3.63 -9.77
C ILE A 359 3.15 5.00 -10.43
N VAL A 360 3.33 6.06 -9.65
CA VAL A 360 3.59 7.41 -10.18
C VAL A 360 4.91 7.42 -10.94
N VAL A 361 5.96 6.83 -10.39
CA VAL A 361 7.26 6.75 -11.06
C VAL A 361 7.14 5.97 -12.38
N ALA A 362 6.51 4.81 -12.39
CA ALA A 362 6.30 4.04 -13.63
C ALA A 362 5.47 4.81 -14.67
N GLY A 363 4.39 5.46 -14.26
CA GLY A 363 3.53 6.25 -15.14
C GLY A 363 4.24 7.48 -15.71
N THR A 364 4.97 8.22 -14.86
CA THR A 364 5.76 9.38 -15.28
C THR A 364 6.88 8.99 -16.22
N VAL A 365 7.61 7.90 -15.98
CA VAL A 365 8.62 7.38 -16.91
C VAL A 365 8.01 7.09 -18.28
N GLY A 366 6.85 6.42 -18.34
CA GLY A 366 6.16 6.17 -19.61
C GLY A 366 5.75 7.47 -20.35
N ILE A 367 5.24 8.46 -19.61
CA ILE A 367 4.89 9.78 -20.17
C ILE A 367 6.14 10.51 -20.67
N VAL A 368 7.23 10.52 -19.92
CA VAL A 368 8.48 11.18 -20.32
C VAL A 368 9.04 10.56 -21.60
N VAL A 369 9.14 9.23 -21.67
CA VAL A 369 9.66 8.54 -22.86
C VAL A 369 8.79 8.86 -24.08
N THR A 370 7.46 8.85 -23.91
CA THR A 370 6.53 9.12 -25.01
C THR A 370 6.55 10.57 -25.47
N LEU A 371 6.65 11.54 -24.56
CA LEU A 371 6.77 12.96 -24.94
C LEU A 371 8.07 13.26 -25.70
N ILE A 372 9.17 12.59 -25.34
CA ILE A 372 10.45 12.76 -26.03
C ILE A 372 10.41 12.17 -27.44
N ARG A 373 9.73 11.02 -27.62
CA ARG A 373 9.76 10.24 -28.88
C ARG A 373 8.59 10.53 -29.83
N ALA A 374 7.43 10.94 -29.32
CA ALA A 374 6.24 11.23 -30.12
C ALA A 374 6.49 12.22 -31.28
N PRO A 375 7.20 13.36 -31.10
CA PRO A 375 7.39 14.31 -32.20
C PRO A 375 8.08 13.69 -33.41
N GLY A 376 9.07 12.82 -33.20
CA GLY A 376 9.78 12.14 -34.27
C GLY A 376 8.84 11.25 -35.10
N ASN A 377 7.95 10.50 -34.45
CA ASN A 377 7.04 9.57 -35.11
C ASN A 377 5.89 10.27 -35.86
N PHE A 378 5.55 11.51 -35.47
CA PHE A 378 4.55 12.34 -36.15
C PHE A 378 5.15 13.31 -37.17
N GLY A 379 6.44 13.19 -37.50
CA GLY A 379 7.12 14.05 -38.49
C GLY A 379 7.40 15.48 -38.00
N ALA A 380 7.32 15.72 -36.69
CA ALA A 380 7.63 16.98 -36.05
C ALA A 380 9.12 17.06 -35.65
N PRO A 381 9.67 18.27 -35.41
CA PRO A 381 11.05 18.43 -34.99
C PRO A 381 11.35 17.75 -33.64
N HIS A 382 12.50 17.09 -33.52
CA HIS A 382 12.91 16.34 -32.32
C HIS A 382 12.99 17.20 -31.04
N TRP A 383 13.24 18.51 -31.16
CA TRP A 383 13.34 19.43 -30.02
C TRP A 383 11.97 19.76 -29.40
N LEU A 384 10.89 19.58 -30.16
CA LEU A 384 9.54 19.91 -29.73
C LEU A 384 9.10 19.05 -28.53
N GLY A 385 9.55 17.78 -28.49
CA GLY A 385 9.28 16.87 -27.37
C GLY A 385 9.89 17.34 -26.04
N ALA A 386 11.13 17.81 -26.08
CA ALA A 386 11.79 18.37 -24.89
C ALA A 386 11.09 19.65 -24.40
N VAL A 387 10.61 20.51 -25.32
CA VAL A 387 9.87 21.73 -24.96
C VAL A 387 8.52 21.40 -24.33
N VAL A 388 7.76 20.45 -24.90
CA VAL A 388 6.48 20.00 -24.32
C VAL A 388 6.69 19.35 -22.96
N LEU A 389 7.75 18.55 -22.81
CA LEU A 389 8.09 17.95 -21.52
C LEU A 389 8.43 19.01 -20.46
N LEU A 390 9.22 20.03 -20.80
CA LEU A 390 9.52 21.14 -19.91
C LEU A 390 8.24 21.89 -19.52
N GLY A 391 7.36 22.20 -20.47
CA GLY A 391 6.08 22.85 -20.20
C GLY A 391 5.19 22.03 -19.27
N ALA A 392 5.06 20.72 -19.53
CA ALA A 392 4.30 19.79 -18.68
C ALA A 392 4.91 19.68 -17.27
N SER A 393 6.24 19.64 -17.15
CA SER A 393 6.94 19.58 -15.86
C SER A 393 6.72 20.83 -15.03
N VAL A 394 6.82 22.01 -15.66
CA VAL A 394 6.54 23.30 -15.00
C VAL A 394 5.07 23.36 -14.55
N GLY A 395 4.13 22.94 -15.41
CA GLY A 395 2.72 22.87 -15.05
C GLY A 395 2.44 21.94 -13.86
N ALA A 396 3.05 20.76 -13.85
CA ALA A 396 2.95 19.82 -12.74
C ALA A 396 3.56 20.36 -11.44
N LEU A 397 4.72 21.05 -11.52
CA LEU A 397 5.33 21.73 -10.38
C LEU A 397 4.43 22.84 -9.85
N CYS A 398 3.91 23.72 -10.71
CA CYS A 398 2.99 24.79 -10.30
C CYS A 398 1.72 24.23 -9.65
N PHE A 399 1.12 23.19 -10.22
CA PHE A 399 -0.07 22.54 -9.66
C PHE A 399 0.24 21.87 -8.31
N GLY A 400 1.35 21.14 -8.22
CA GLY A 400 1.81 20.51 -6.98
C GLY A 400 2.08 21.53 -5.88
N LEU A 401 2.77 22.62 -6.21
CA LEU A 401 3.06 23.72 -5.28
C LEU A 401 1.78 24.43 -4.83
N SER A 402 0.86 24.74 -5.77
CA SER A 402 -0.44 25.33 -5.48
C SER A 402 -1.26 24.46 -4.53
N ARG A 403 -1.19 23.14 -4.69
CA ARG A 403 -1.90 22.18 -3.83
C ARG A 403 -1.23 22.03 -2.47
N ALA A 404 0.10 22.06 -2.40
CA ALA A 404 0.84 22.04 -1.14
C ALA A 404 0.55 23.26 -0.26
N PHE A 405 0.26 24.42 -0.88
CA PHE A 405 -0.12 25.64 -0.15
C PHE A 405 -1.61 25.73 0.21
N HIS A 406 -2.50 24.95 -0.41
CA HIS A 406 -3.91 24.87 -0.02
C HIS A 406 -4.09 23.69 0.94
N SER A 407 -3.80 23.90 2.23
CA SER A 407 -3.72 22.83 3.22
C SER A 407 -5.06 22.19 3.58
N ASP A 408 -6.20 22.86 3.40
CA ASP A 408 -7.47 22.33 3.90
C ASP A 408 -8.62 22.62 2.95
N ALA A 409 -8.95 21.58 2.19
CA ALA A 409 -10.34 21.22 1.97
C ALA A 409 -10.33 19.71 1.71
N THR A 410 -11.34 19.03 2.21
CA THR A 410 -11.80 17.72 1.73
C THR A 410 -12.10 17.82 0.23
N ALA A 411 -11.05 17.93 -0.58
CA ALA A 411 -11.13 18.16 -2.00
C ALA A 411 -11.62 16.85 -2.61
N GLU A 412 -12.94 16.77 -2.71
CA GLU A 412 -13.67 15.67 -3.29
C GLU A 412 -13.03 15.35 -4.65
N ARG A 413 -12.55 14.10 -4.77
CA ARG A 413 -11.81 13.70 -5.96
C ARG A 413 -12.70 13.91 -7.17
N VAL A 414 -12.18 14.61 -8.17
CA VAL A 414 -13.00 15.00 -9.32
C VAL A 414 -13.55 13.75 -10.02
N SER A 415 -14.87 13.66 -10.10
CA SER A 415 -15.60 12.45 -10.46
C SER A 415 -15.27 11.91 -11.87
N TRP A 416 -14.77 12.76 -12.77
CA TRP A 416 -14.37 12.35 -14.14
C TRP A 416 -13.04 11.59 -14.22
N ILE A 417 -12.20 11.64 -13.18
CA ILE A 417 -10.88 10.97 -13.19
C ILE A 417 -11.05 9.45 -13.25
N ASP A 418 -12.07 8.92 -12.58
CA ASP A 418 -12.37 7.49 -12.54
C ASP A 418 -12.80 6.87 -13.86
N PRO A 419 -13.82 7.41 -14.55
CA PRO A 419 -14.20 6.92 -15.86
C PRO A 419 -13.07 7.14 -16.88
N LEU A 420 -12.29 8.24 -16.78
CA LEU A 420 -11.17 8.46 -17.69
C LEU A 420 -10.08 7.39 -17.56
N SER A 421 -9.67 7.06 -16.33
CA SER A 421 -8.69 5.99 -16.10
C SER A 421 -9.20 4.64 -16.65
N GLY A 422 -10.48 4.33 -16.44
CA GLY A 422 -11.10 3.13 -17.01
C GLY A 422 -11.14 3.14 -18.55
N PHE A 423 -11.48 4.28 -19.15
CA PHE A 423 -11.52 4.46 -20.59
C PHE A 423 -10.14 4.30 -21.25
N LEU A 424 -9.08 4.86 -20.66
CA LEU A 424 -7.70 4.68 -21.13
C LEU A 424 -7.29 3.21 -21.11
N LEU A 425 -7.67 2.46 -20.07
CA LEU A 425 -7.41 1.01 -20.02
C LEU A 425 -8.16 0.24 -21.11
N VAL A 426 -9.42 0.61 -21.39
CA VAL A 426 -10.21 0.00 -22.45
C VAL A 426 -9.63 0.30 -23.83
N ILE A 427 -9.18 1.54 -24.07
CA ILE A 427 -8.50 1.94 -25.31
C ILE A 427 -7.11 1.29 -25.46
N GLY A 428 -6.47 0.89 -24.37
CA GLY A 428 -5.20 0.16 -24.41
C GLY A 428 -5.28 -1.14 -25.23
N VAL A 429 -6.44 -1.82 -25.24
CA VAL A 429 -6.64 -3.07 -25.99
C VAL A 429 -6.57 -2.88 -27.52
N PRO A 430 -7.39 -2.00 -28.14
CA PRO A 430 -7.28 -1.75 -29.58
C PRO A 430 -5.93 -1.14 -29.97
N LEU A 431 -5.33 -0.30 -29.11
CA LEU A 431 -3.97 0.19 -29.37
C LEU A 431 -2.94 -0.95 -29.41
N ALA A 432 -3.04 -1.93 -28.51
CA ALA A 432 -2.19 -3.13 -28.55
C ALA A 432 -2.43 -3.94 -29.83
N VAL A 433 -3.68 -4.09 -30.28
CA VAL A 433 -3.99 -4.72 -31.58
C VAL A 433 -3.37 -3.94 -32.75
N GLY A 434 -3.29 -2.61 -32.65
CA GLY A 434 -2.60 -1.77 -33.62
C GLY A 434 -1.08 -1.99 -33.68
N VAL A 435 -0.43 -2.31 -32.55
CA VAL A 435 0.99 -2.68 -32.49
C VAL A 435 1.27 -3.96 -33.28
N PHE A 436 0.32 -4.90 -33.33
CA PHE A 436 0.43 -6.10 -34.18
C PHE A 436 0.20 -5.82 -35.69
N GLY A 437 0.04 -4.55 -36.10
CA GLY A 437 -0.15 -4.18 -37.51
C GLY A 437 -1.50 -4.62 -38.10
N VAL A 438 -2.44 -5.09 -37.29
CA VAL A 438 -3.74 -5.61 -37.75
C VAL A 438 -4.53 -4.56 -38.54
N TYR A 439 -4.51 -3.30 -38.11
CA TYR A 439 -5.17 -2.21 -38.82
C TYR A 439 -4.55 -1.93 -40.20
N ALA A 440 -3.22 -2.01 -40.30
CA ALA A 440 -2.53 -1.83 -41.58
C ALA A 440 -2.87 -2.97 -42.56
N SER A 441 -3.00 -4.21 -42.05
CA SER A 441 -3.45 -5.37 -42.84
C SER A 441 -4.87 -5.20 -43.38
N PHE A 442 -5.80 -4.69 -42.55
CA PHE A 442 -7.17 -4.41 -43.01
C PHE A 442 -7.24 -3.27 -44.03
N LEU A 443 -6.42 -2.22 -43.88
CA LEU A 443 -6.37 -1.12 -44.84
C LEU A 443 -5.79 -1.57 -46.19
N ASN A 444 -4.77 -2.43 -46.18
CA ASN A 444 -4.15 -2.95 -47.40
C ASN A 444 -5.01 -4.02 -48.11
N SER A 445 -5.82 -4.80 -47.38
CA SER A 445 -6.73 -5.78 -47.99
C SER A 445 -7.91 -5.14 -48.73
N GLY A 446 -8.23 -3.87 -48.46
CA GLY A 446 -9.15 -3.06 -49.26
C GLY A 446 -8.54 -2.49 -50.55
N GLN A 447 -7.23 -2.63 -50.73
CA GLN A 447 -6.47 -2.17 -51.91
C GLN A 447 -5.97 -3.38 -52.72
N THR A 448 -6.87 -4.25 -53.18
CA THR A 448 -6.56 -5.12 -54.33
C THR A 448 -6.99 -4.42 -55.62
N PRO A 449 -6.19 -4.49 -56.70
CA PRO A 449 -6.38 -3.76 -57.96
C PRO A 449 -7.67 -4.10 -58.72
#